data_AF-H2C0P9-F1
#
_entry.id   AF-H2C0P9-F1
#
_cell.length_a   1.000
_cell.length_b   1.000
_cell.length_c   1.000
_cell.angle_alpha   90.00
_cell.angle_beta   90.00
_cell.angle_gamma   90.00
#
_symmetry.space_group_name_H-M   'P 1'
#
loop_
_entity.id
_entity.type
_entity.pdbx_description
1 polymer ?
#
loop_
_entity_poly.entity_id
_entity_poly.type
_entity_poly.pdbx_seq_one_letter_code
_entity_poly.pdbx_strand_id
1 'polypeptide(L)'
;MISNPFENTYFLYLVFLALILTLSSYRSLHGRKYRPFRVFFRPAIYLLLGLGLLSQDFTDPLFITSLLGLLAGALMGVKLGSGVSFYYSGGDLYYKRSVWVYLLWLASFLLRAYLEVGSPTSFTVLTLLDALLMFSSGLLLGESYHLVTKARVIRRDGVL
;
A
#
# COMPACT_ATOMS: atom_id res chain seq x y z
N MET A 1 -16.85 -20.40 -19.83
CA MET A 1 -15.44 -20.04 -20.03
C MET A 1 -14.61 -20.96 -19.16
N ILE A 2 -13.78 -21.81 -19.74
CA ILE A 2 -12.82 -22.62 -18.98
C ILE A 2 -11.69 -21.66 -18.62
N SER A 3 -11.62 -21.24 -17.35
CA SER A 3 -10.48 -20.47 -16.87
C SER A 3 -9.21 -21.30 -17.02
N ASN A 4 -8.18 -20.71 -17.61
CA ASN A 4 -6.91 -21.39 -17.80
C ASN A 4 -6.35 -21.75 -16.40
N PRO A 5 -6.00 -23.02 -16.11
CA PRO A 5 -5.54 -23.41 -14.77
C PRO A 5 -4.29 -22.64 -14.34
N PHE A 6 -3.50 -22.14 -15.30
CA PHE A 6 -2.32 -21.31 -15.06
C PHE A 6 -2.65 -19.90 -14.56
N GLU A 7 -3.72 -19.27 -15.04
CA GLU A 7 -4.14 -17.92 -14.62
C GLU A 7 -4.63 -17.92 -13.17
N ASN A 8 -5.44 -18.92 -12.81
CA ASN A 8 -5.89 -19.13 -11.43
C ASN A 8 -4.73 -19.37 -10.46
N THR A 9 -3.69 -20.09 -10.93
CA THR A 9 -2.53 -20.39 -10.10
C THR A 9 -1.68 -19.14 -9.82
N TYR A 10 -1.38 -18.33 -10.84
CA TYR A 10 -0.65 -17.07 -10.69
C TYR A 10 -1.39 -16.09 -9.77
N PHE A 11 -2.70 -15.99 -9.96
CA PHE A 11 -3.57 -15.17 -9.14
C PHE A 11 -3.52 -15.56 -7.65
N LEU A 12 -3.64 -16.85 -7.34
CA LEU A 12 -3.55 -17.35 -5.96
C LEU A 12 -2.19 -17.01 -5.33
N TYR A 13 -1.10 -17.10 -6.09
CA TYR A 13 0.23 -16.71 -5.61
C TYR A 13 0.28 -15.23 -5.23
N LEU A 14 -0.30 -14.33 -6.02
CA LEU A 14 -0.36 -12.90 -5.70
C LEU A 14 -1.18 -12.63 -4.43
N VAL A 15 -2.31 -13.31 -4.26
CA VAL A 15 -3.14 -13.21 -3.05
C VAL A 15 -2.39 -13.68 -1.81
N PHE A 16 -1.78 -14.87 -1.86
CA PHE A 16 -0.99 -15.40 -0.75
C PHE A 16 0.19 -14.49 -0.40
N LEU A 17 0.88 -13.98 -1.42
CA LEU A 17 2.02 -13.08 -1.23
C LEU A 17 1.59 -11.75 -0.59
N ALA A 18 0.48 -11.15 -1.03
CA ALA A 18 -0.07 -9.95 -0.42
C ALA A 18 -0.49 -10.19 1.05
N LEU A 19 -1.13 -11.33 1.34
CA LEU A 19 -1.52 -11.71 2.71
C LEU A 19 -0.30 -11.85 3.63
N ILE A 20 0.72 -12.58 3.17
CA ILE A 20 1.97 -12.78 3.92
C ILE A 20 2.69 -11.44 4.16
N LEU A 21 2.78 -10.57 3.15
CA LEU A 21 3.44 -9.28 3.28
C LEU A 21 2.70 -8.34 4.25
N THR A 22 1.37 -8.38 4.24
CA THR A 22 0.57 -7.54 5.13
C THR A 22 0.62 -8.05 6.57
N LEU A 23 0.49 -9.37 6.79
CA LEU A 23 0.63 -9.98 8.11
C LEU A 23 2.06 -9.85 8.67
N SER A 24 3.09 -10.00 7.85
CA SER A 24 4.47 -9.74 8.27
C SER A 24 4.74 -8.25 8.54
N SER A 25 3.87 -7.38 8.04
CA SER A 25 3.88 -5.95 8.34
C SER A 25 3.17 -5.58 9.64
N TYR A 26 2.29 -6.44 10.15
CA TYR A 26 1.70 -6.29 11.49
C TYR A 26 2.77 -6.19 12.60
N ARG A 27 3.90 -6.93 12.46
CA ARG A 27 5.05 -6.80 13.37
C ARG A 27 5.67 -5.40 13.38
N SER A 28 5.48 -4.60 12.33
CA SER A 28 5.95 -3.20 12.26
C SER A 28 5.07 -2.23 13.07
N LEU A 29 3.87 -2.65 13.47
CA LEU A 29 2.94 -1.83 14.26
C LEU A 29 3.35 -1.77 15.73
N HIS A 30 4.05 -2.81 16.20
CA HIS A 30 4.63 -2.87 17.55
C HIS A 30 5.88 -2.00 17.69
N GLY A 31 6.30 -1.33 16.61
CA GLY A 31 7.44 -0.45 16.56
C GLY A 31 8.67 -1.14 15.99
N ARG A 32 9.35 -0.45 15.08
CA ARG A 32 10.53 -0.99 14.41
C ARG A 32 11.63 0.05 14.35
N LYS A 33 12.88 -0.39 14.47
CA LYS A 33 14.06 0.45 14.28
C LYS A 33 13.98 1.16 12.93
N TYR A 34 14.07 2.49 12.96
CA TYR A 34 13.96 3.34 11.81
C TYR A 34 15.15 3.10 10.85
N ARG A 35 14.83 2.75 9.60
CA ARG A 35 15.77 2.76 8.48
C ARG A 35 15.03 3.26 7.24
N PRO A 36 15.47 4.36 6.59
CA PRO A 36 14.72 5.01 5.51
C PRO A 36 14.38 4.06 4.37
N PHE A 37 15.33 3.21 3.96
CA PHE A 37 15.10 2.20 2.93
C PHE A 37 13.94 1.24 3.27
N ARG A 38 13.87 0.75 4.51
CA ARG A 38 12.82 -0.18 4.95
C ARG A 38 11.46 0.49 5.06
N VAL A 39 11.43 1.80 5.29
CA VAL A 39 10.20 2.59 5.35
C VAL A 39 9.56 2.63 3.96
N PHE A 40 10.33 2.83 2.89
CA PHE A 40 9.79 2.87 1.53
C PHE A 40 9.59 1.50 0.88
N PHE A 41 10.47 0.53 1.17
CA PHE A 41 10.49 -0.75 0.47
C PHE A 41 9.17 -1.51 0.50
N ARG A 42 8.46 -1.48 1.65
CA ARG A 42 7.18 -2.19 1.80
C ARG A 42 6.04 -1.55 1.01
N PRO A 43 5.75 -0.24 1.18
CA PRO A 43 4.84 0.49 0.29
C PRO A 43 5.15 0.32 -1.19
N ALA A 44 6.43 0.28 -1.57
CA ALA A 44 6.84 0.05 -2.95
C ALA A 44 6.42 -1.35 -3.44
N ILE A 45 6.59 -2.39 -2.63
CA ILE A 45 6.09 -3.73 -2.97
C ILE A 45 4.57 -3.73 -3.12
N TYR A 46 3.83 -3.07 -2.24
CA TYR A 46 2.37 -2.97 -2.34
C TYR A 46 1.91 -2.24 -3.59
N LEU A 47 2.60 -1.16 -3.95
CA LEU A 47 2.36 -0.49 -5.21
C LEU A 47 2.61 -1.44 -6.38
N LEU A 48 3.74 -2.16 -6.41
CA LEU A 48 4.03 -3.13 -7.47
C LEU A 48 2.98 -4.24 -7.56
N LEU A 49 2.48 -4.74 -6.43
CA LEU A 49 1.40 -5.73 -6.40
C LEU A 49 0.09 -5.17 -6.92
N GLY A 50 -0.25 -3.95 -6.52
CA GLY A 50 -1.44 -3.26 -7.02
C GLY A 50 -1.35 -3.00 -8.53
N LEU A 51 -0.18 -2.57 -9.01
CA LEU A 51 0.08 -2.40 -10.45
C LEU A 51 0.01 -3.73 -11.19
N GLY A 52 0.47 -4.83 -10.59
CA GLY A 52 0.38 -6.16 -11.18
C GLY A 52 -1.06 -6.68 -11.35
N LEU A 53 -2.03 -6.13 -10.59
CA LEU A 53 -3.46 -6.39 -10.76
C LEU A 53 -4.14 -5.45 -11.76
N LEU A 54 -3.49 -4.34 -12.14
CA LEU A 54 -3.99 -3.48 -13.21
C LEU A 54 -3.74 -4.19 -14.54
N SER A 55 -4.69 -5.02 -14.95
CA SER A 55 -4.70 -5.72 -16.23
C SER A 55 -5.14 -4.81 -17.39
N GLN A 56 -4.54 -3.62 -17.51
CA GLN A 56 -5.01 -2.58 -18.43
C GLN A 56 -3.90 -2.05 -19.31
N ASP A 57 -4.25 -1.75 -20.56
CA ASP A 57 -3.40 -1.00 -21.47
C ASP A 57 -3.15 0.41 -20.92
N PHE A 58 -1.92 0.91 -21.05
CA PHE A 58 -1.53 2.24 -20.55
C PHE A 58 -2.30 3.40 -21.18
N THR A 59 -3.00 3.16 -22.29
CA THR A 59 -3.86 4.12 -22.99
C THR A 59 -5.32 4.12 -22.50
N ASP A 60 -5.69 3.18 -21.63
CA ASP A 60 -7.05 3.09 -21.09
C ASP A 60 -7.32 4.29 -20.15
N PRO A 61 -8.44 5.02 -20.30
CA PRO A 61 -8.89 6.02 -19.34
C PRO A 61 -8.87 5.55 -17.88
N LEU A 62 -9.00 4.24 -17.65
CA LEU A 62 -8.88 3.60 -16.33
C LEU A 62 -7.49 3.70 -15.70
N PHE A 63 -6.43 3.69 -16.50
CA PHE A 63 -5.07 3.93 -16.02
C PHE A 63 -4.93 5.36 -15.49
N ILE A 64 -5.55 6.33 -16.18
CA ILE A 64 -5.54 7.74 -15.79
C ILE A 64 -6.25 7.94 -14.45
N THR A 65 -7.44 7.35 -14.26
CA THR A 65 -8.17 7.46 -12.99
C THR A 65 -7.41 6.80 -11.83
N SER A 66 -6.78 5.66 -12.08
CA SER A 66 -5.92 4.96 -11.13
C SER A 66 -4.69 5.79 -10.74
N LEU A 67 -4.05 6.45 -11.71
CA LEU A 67 -2.93 7.36 -11.47
C LEU A 67 -3.34 8.59 -10.67
N LEU A 68 -4.49 9.19 -10.99
CA LEU A 68 -5.04 10.31 -10.21
C LEU A 68 -5.36 9.87 -8.78
N GLY A 69 -5.92 8.68 -8.60
CA GLY A 69 -6.13 8.05 -7.30
C GLY A 69 -4.82 7.93 -6.52
N LEU A 70 -3.76 7.40 -7.14
CA LEU A 70 -2.43 7.29 -6.54
C LEU A 70 -1.89 8.64 -6.05
N LEU A 71 -1.95 9.67 -6.90
CA LEU A 71 -1.47 11.01 -6.57
C LEU A 71 -2.29 11.64 -5.44
N ALA A 72 -3.62 11.56 -5.51
CA ALA A 72 -4.51 12.05 -4.46
C ALA A 72 -4.24 11.36 -3.12
N GLY A 73 -4.05 10.04 -3.16
CA GLY A 73 -3.67 9.23 -2.01
C GLY A 73 -2.33 9.65 -1.44
N ALA A 74 -1.31 9.87 -2.28
CA ALA A 74 0.00 10.32 -1.83
C ALA A 74 -0.07 11.67 -1.11
N LEU A 75 -0.78 12.65 -1.69
CA LEU A 75 -0.97 13.97 -1.07
C LEU A 75 -1.71 13.87 0.27
N MET A 76 -2.77 13.05 0.32
CA MET A 76 -3.54 12.86 1.55
C MET A 76 -2.73 12.09 2.60
N GLY A 77 -1.91 11.13 2.19
CA GLY A 77 -1.06 10.32 3.06
C GLY A 77 0.01 11.14 3.76
N VAL A 78 0.52 12.19 3.11
CA VAL A 78 1.44 13.14 3.76
C VAL A 78 0.75 13.90 4.89
N LYS A 79 -0.53 14.25 4.73
CA LYS A 79 -1.32 14.94 5.79
C LYS A 79 -1.79 14.00 6.89
N LEU A 80 -2.22 12.79 6.53
CA LEU A 80 -2.72 11.75 7.45
C LEU A 80 -1.61 11.00 8.19
N GLY A 81 -0.33 11.22 7.85
CA GLY A 81 0.83 10.67 8.54
C GLY A 81 0.96 11.07 10.02
N SER A 82 0.00 11.82 10.59
CA SER A 82 -0.08 12.20 12.00
C SER A 82 -0.27 11.01 12.95
N GLY A 83 -0.80 9.87 12.46
CA GLY A 83 -0.90 8.63 13.25
C GLY A 83 0.43 7.92 13.52
N VAL A 84 1.52 8.46 13.00
CA VAL A 84 2.88 7.95 13.19
C VAL A 84 3.43 8.45 14.52
N SER A 85 3.83 7.53 15.39
CA SER A 85 4.56 7.84 16.61
C SER A 85 6.01 7.44 16.49
N PHE A 86 6.89 8.31 16.99
CA PHE A 86 8.31 8.07 17.14
C PHE A 86 8.65 7.91 18.62
N TYR A 87 9.58 7.03 18.93
CA TYR A 87 10.10 6.89 20.28
C TYR A 87 11.56 6.44 20.24
N TYR A 88 12.33 6.83 21.25
CA TYR A 88 13.69 6.35 21.45
C TYR A 88 13.69 5.14 22.39
N SER A 89 14.43 4.10 22.04
CA SER A 89 14.67 2.95 22.90
C SER A 89 16.09 2.45 22.68
N GLY A 90 16.89 2.37 23.76
CA GLY A 90 18.29 1.93 23.67
C GLY A 90 19.18 2.80 22.77
N GLY A 91 18.92 4.11 22.69
CA GLY A 91 19.66 5.05 21.82
C GLY A 91 19.27 5.00 20.34
N ASP A 92 18.37 4.11 19.95
CA ASP A 92 17.88 3.98 18.58
C ASP A 92 16.49 4.59 18.42
N LEU A 93 16.23 5.20 17.25
CA LEU A 93 14.92 5.73 16.88
C LEU A 93 14.02 4.61 16.35
N TYR A 94 12.85 4.46 16.94
CA TYR A 94 11.80 3.54 16.51
C TYR A 94 10.59 4.33 15.99
N TYR A 95 9.85 3.71 15.06
CA TYR A 95 8.61 4.28 14.53
C TYR A 95 7.48 3.26 14.56
N LYS A 96 6.25 3.74 14.77
CA LYS A 96 5.00 3.00 14.57
C LYS A 96 4.22 3.62 13.42
N ARG A 97 3.55 2.78 12.62
CA ARG A 97 2.74 3.18 11.46
C ARG A 97 1.26 3.08 11.74
N SER A 98 0.47 3.77 10.93
CA SER A 98 -0.97 3.64 10.93
C SER A 98 -1.40 2.27 10.41
N VAL A 99 -2.10 1.50 11.25
CA VAL A 99 -2.66 0.18 10.88
C VAL A 99 -3.73 0.32 9.81
N TRP A 100 -4.51 1.40 9.89
CA TRP A 100 -5.72 1.60 9.08
C TRP A 100 -5.44 1.65 7.59
N VAL A 101 -4.33 2.29 7.19
CA VAL A 101 -3.96 2.41 5.78
C VAL A 101 -3.58 1.04 5.19
N TYR A 102 -2.91 0.19 5.98
CA TYR A 102 -2.58 -1.17 5.57
C TYR A 102 -3.82 -2.05 5.42
N LEU A 103 -4.76 -1.95 6.36
CA LEU A 103 -6.02 -2.70 6.30
C LEU A 103 -6.86 -2.26 5.11
N LEU A 104 -6.93 -0.96 4.83
CA LEU A 104 -7.63 -0.42 3.66
C LEU A 104 -7.03 -0.96 2.37
N TRP A 105 -5.69 -0.94 2.25
CA TRP A 105 -4.99 -1.47 1.08
C TRP A 105 -5.24 -2.97 0.91
N LEU A 106 -5.10 -3.76 1.99
CA LEU A 106 -5.31 -5.21 1.95
C LEU A 106 -6.75 -5.57 1.59
N ALA A 107 -7.73 -4.90 2.19
CA ALA A 107 -9.14 -5.15 1.87
C ALA A 107 -9.44 -4.83 0.40
N SER A 108 -8.91 -3.72 -0.10
CA SER A 108 -9.04 -3.33 -1.52
C SER A 108 -8.38 -4.35 -2.44
N PHE A 109 -7.17 -4.82 -2.09
CA PHE A 109 -6.43 -5.80 -2.87
C PHE A 109 -7.17 -7.15 -2.91
N LEU A 110 -7.62 -7.65 -1.75
CA LEU A 110 -8.36 -8.92 -1.68
C LEU A 110 -9.69 -8.85 -2.42
N LEU A 111 -10.41 -7.73 -2.32
CA LEU A 111 -11.66 -7.55 -3.05
C LEU A 111 -11.41 -7.45 -4.56
N ARG A 112 -10.37 -6.72 -4.99
CA ARG A 112 -9.97 -6.65 -6.41
C ARG A 112 -9.66 -8.01 -6.95
N ALA A 113 -8.91 -8.76 -6.16
CA ALA A 113 -8.48 -10.07 -6.51
C ALA A 113 -9.72 -10.99 -6.64
N TYR A 114 -10.59 -11.02 -5.63
CA TYR A 114 -11.81 -11.83 -5.66
C TYR A 114 -12.67 -11.56 -6.90
N LEU A 115 -12.82 -10.29 -7.30
CA LEU A 115 -13.61 -9.91 -8.48
C LEU A 115 -12.96 -10.33 -9.80
N GLU A 116 -11.64 -10.45 -9.86
CA GLU A 116 -10.91 -10.93 -11.06
C GLU A 116 -11.27 -12.39 -11.37
N VAL A 117 -11.45 -13.23 -10.34
CA VAL A 117 -11.66 -14.68 -10.51
C VAL A 117 -13.13 -15.09 -10.38
N GLY A 118 -13.89 -14.38 -9.54
CA GLY A 118 -15.16 -14.88 -9.02
C GLY A 118 -16.41 -14.41 -9.75
N SER A 119 -16.38 -13.30 -10.51
CA SER A 119 -17.63 -12.75 -11.07
C SER A 119 -17.42 -11.86 -12.30
N PRO A 120 -18.24 -12.00 -13.36
CA PRO A 120 -18.39 -10.94 -14.34
C PRO A 120 -18.90 -9.69 -13.60
N THR A 121 -18.01 -8.71 -13.46
CA THR A 121 -18.24 -7.52 -12.67
C THR A 121 -18.39 -6.34 -13.63
N SER A 122 -19.25 -5.38 -13.28
CA SER A 122 -19.41 -4.19 -14.12
C SER A 122 -18.10 -3.42 -14.19
N PHE A 123 -17.80 -2.91 -15.38
CA PHE A 123 -16.61 -2.11 -15.65
C PHE A 123 -16.42 -0.99 -14.62
N THR A 124 -17.50 -0.28 -14.27
CA THR A 124 -17.50 0.80 -13.28
C THR A 124 -17.03 0.36 -11.90
N VAL A 125 -17.40 -0.84 -11.44
CA VAL A 125 -17.00 -1.35 -10.13
C VAL A 125 -15.51 -1.67 -10.12
N LEU A 126 -14.98 -2.24 -11.20
CA LEU A 126 -13.54 -2.48 -11.34
C LEU A 126 -12.76 -1.15 -11.32
N THR A 127 -13.23 -0.14 -12.05
CA THR A 127 -12.60 1.19 -12.08
C THR A 127 -12.50 1.83 -10.69
N LEU A 128 -13.60 1.83 -9.94
CA LEU A 128 -13.65 2.44 -8.62
C LEU A 128 -12.70 1.73 -7.66
N LEU A 129 -12.58 0.41 -7.83
CA LEU A 129 -11.79 -0.42 -6.95
C LEU A 129 -10.29 -0.37 -7.29
N ASP A 130 -9.94 -0.26 -8.56
CA ASP A 130 -8.58 0.05 -9.02
C ASP A 130 -8.14 1.43 -8.51
N ALA A 131 -9.01 2.44 -8.64
CA ALA A 131 -8.76 3.77 -8.11
C ALA A 131 -8.59 3.75 -6.58
N LEU A 132 -9.38 2.97 -5.85
CA LEU A 132 -9.26 2.79 -4.40
C LEU A 132 -7.96 2.07 -4.00
N LEU A 133 -7.59 1.03 -4.74
CA LEU A 133 -6.35 0.29 -4.53
C LEU A 133 -5.12 1.18 -4.78
N MET A 134 -5.15 1.98 -5.85
CA MET A 134 -4.09 2.95 -6.12
C MET A 134 -4.08 4.09 -5.11
N PHE A 135 -5.24 4.60 -4.72
CA PHE A 135 -5.36 5.62 -3.69
C PHE A 135 -4.77 5.17 -2.35
N SER A 136 -5.10 3.96 -1.90
CA SER A 136 -4.53 3.39 -0.67
C SER A 136 -3.03 3.10 -0.78
N SER A 137 -2.54 2.70 -1.96
CA SER A 137 -1.10 2.59 -2.25
C SER A 137 -0.40 3.96 -2.16
N GLY A 138 -1.05 5.01 -2.67
CA GLY A 138 -0.62 6.39 -2.56
C GLY A 138 -0.54 6.84 -1.11
N LEU A 139 -1.57 6.58 -0.31
CA LEU A 139 -1.59 6.88 1.12
C LEU A 139 -0.38 6.28 1.84
N LEU A 140 -0.04 5.02 1.55
CA LEU A 140 1.12 4.34 2.14
C LEU A 140 2.44 5.00 1.73
N LEU A 141 2.58 5.45 0.49
CA LEU A 141 3.75 6.19 0.02
C LEU A 141 3.85 7.57 0.66
N GLY A 142 2.74 8.32 0.74
CA GLY A 142 2.67 9.62 1.40
C GLY A 142 3.03 9.54 2.89
N GLU A 143 2.49 8.55 3.60
CA GLU A 143 2.84 8.28 5.00
C GLU A 143 4.34 7.99 5.14
N SER A 144 4.92 7.22 4.21
CA SER A 144 6.35 6.87 4.19
C SER A 144 7.24 8.09 3.99
N TYR A 145 6.82 9.00 3.10
CA TYR A 145 7.51 10.27 2.88
C TYR A 145 7.46 11.16 4.13
N HIS A 146 6.28 11.28 4.76
CA HIS A 146 6.12 12.02 6.01
C HIS A 146 7.00 11.44 7.13
N LEU A 147 7.02 10.12 7.29
CA LEU A 147 7.87 9.38 8.22
C LEU A 147 9.35 9.72 8.06
N VAL A 148 9.87 9.63 6.84
CA VAL A 148 11.28 9.92 6.58
C VAL A 148 11.61 11.38 6.81
N THR A 149 10.70 12.28 6.48
CA THR A 149 10.88 13.72 6.70
C THR A 149 10.94 14.06 8.18
N LYS A 150 9.96 13.60 8.98
CA LYS A 150 9.96 13.79 10.43
C LYS A 150 11.17 13.15 11.11
N ALA A 151 11.54 11.93 10.71
CA ALA A 151 12.69 11.25 11.29
C ALA A 151 14.01 11.99 11.03
N ARG A 152 14.16 12.68 9.88
CA ARG A 152 15.34 13.53 9.63
C ARG A 152 15.37 14.73 10.56
N VAL A 153 14.23 15.37 10.79
CA VAL A 153 14.10 16.52 11.71
C VAL A 153 14.45 16.09 13.14
N ILE A 154 13.82 15.02 13.64
CA ILE A 154 14.08 14.46 14.97
C ILE A 154 15.56 14.10 15.16
N ARG A 155 16.20 13.53 14.13
CA ARG A 155 17.62 13.16 14.18
C ARG A 155 18.55 14.37 14.16
N ARG A 156 18.16 15.46 13.50
CA ARG A 156 18.92 16.71 13.44
C ARG A 156 18.80 17.50 14.74
N ASP A 157 17.58 17.60 15.25
CA ASP A 157 17.24 18.52 16.35
C ASP A 157 17.34 17.83 17.73
N GLY A 158 17.44 16.49 17.78
CA GLY A 158 17.62 15.72 19.01
C GLY A 158 16.39 15.69 19.92
N VAL A 159 15.28 16.28 19.48
CA VAL A 159 14.01 16.40 20.22
C VAL A 159 12.92 15.64 19.46
N LEU A 160 12.10 14.87 20.19
CA LEU A 160 10.95 14.12 19.67
C LEU A 160 9.75 15.03 19.38
#